data_AF-A0A6M4ILG8-F1
#
_entry.id   AF-A0A6M4ILG8-F1
#
_cell.length_a   1.000
_cell.length_b   1.000
_cell.length_c   1.000
_cell.angle_alpha   90.00
_cell.angle_beta   90.00
_cell.angle_gamma   90.00
#
_symmetry.space_group_name_H-M   'P 1'
#
loop_
_entity.id
_entity.type
_entity.pdbx_description
1 polymer ?
#
loop_
_entity_poly.entity_id
_entity_poly.type
_entity_poly.pdbx_seq_one_letter_code
_entity_poly.pdbx_strand_id
1 'polypeptide(L)'
;MISAEQLLEQWARTVDDVEHGYALTYEDYLNDLDVRRALDDAPLPYDARERLAALDARFQEVTFPSGECVWGVENEEAEGWDRIAHWYYWRLPTHPGPAFHDE
;
A
#
# COMPACT_ATOMS: atom_id res chain seq x y z
N MET A 1 12.04 1.84 -16.90
CA MET A 1 10.94 2.54 -16.20
C MET A 1 9.78 1.57 -16.16
N ILE A 2 9.24 1.31 -14.97
CA ILE A 2 8.02 0.52 -14.79
C ILE A 2 6.85 1.37 -15.33
N SER A 3 5.92 0.78 -16.07
CA SER A 3 4.74 1.48 -16.60
C SER A 3 3.65 1.63 -15.54
N ALA A 4 2.76 2.59 -15.72
CA ALA A 4 1.61 2.79 -14.84
C ALA A 4 0.69 1.55 -14.77
N GLU A 5 0.58 0.80 -15.88
CA GLU A 5 -0.15 -0.47 -15.94
C GLU A 5 0.52 -1.54 -15.07
N GLN A 6 1.85 -1.66 -15.14
CA GLN A 6 2.60 -2.61 -14.32
C GLN A 6 2.51 -2.29 -12.83
N LEU A 7 2.54 -1.00 -12.46
CA LEU A 7 2.31 -0.57 -11.08
C LEU A 7 0.90 -0.94 -10.61
N LEU A 8 -0.12 -0.74 -11.45
CA LEU A 8 -1.51 -1.07 -11.13
C LEU A 8 -1.73 -2.59 -10.98
N GLU A 9 -1.06 -3.39 -11.81
CA GLU A 9 -1.06 -4.84 -11.67
C GLU A 9 -0.36 -5.30 -10.39
N GLN A 10 0.76 -4.66 -10.03
CA GLN A 10 1.47 -4.98 -8.80
C GLN A 10 0.65 -4.59 -7.58
N TRP A 11 0.04 -3.39 -7.57
CA TRP A 11 -0.87 -2.99 -6.51
C TRP A 11 -2.06 -3.95 -6.39
N ALA A 12 -2.64 -4.39 -7.51
CA ALA A 12 -3.71 -5.38 -7.48
C ALA A 12 -3.30 -6.71 -6.82
N ARG A 13 -2.04 -7.14 -6.98
CA ARG A 13 -1.51 -8.33 -6.30
C ARG A 13 -1.34 -8.09 -4.80
N THR A 14 -0.79 -6.94 -4.41
CA THR A 14 -0.69 -6.55 -2.99
C THR A 14 -2.06 -6.57 -2.32
N VAL A 15 -3.11 -6.01 -2.96
CA VAL A 15 -4.48 -6.05 -2.42
C VAL A 15 -4.96 -7.49 -2.26
N ASP A 16 -4.73 -8.36 -3.24
CA ASP A 16 -5.10 -9.78 -3.18
C ASP A 16 -4.35 -10.51 -2.05
N ASP A 17 -3.05 -10.27 -1.90
CA ASP A 17 -2.23 -10.87 -0.85
C ASP A 17 -2.71 -10.45 0.55
N VAL A 18 -3.07 -9.16 0.72
CA VAL A 18 -3.62 -8.64 1.99
C VAL A 18 -5.01 -9.20 2.29
N GLU A 19 -5.87 -9.36 1.28
CA GLU A 19 -7.20 -9.96 1.43
C GLU A 19 -7.14 -11.45 1.86
N HIS A 20 -6.15 -12.19 1.36
CA HIS A 20 -6.00 -13.63 1.63
C HIS A 20 -5.08 -13.96 2.82
N GLY A 21 -4.59 -12.93 3.51
CA GLY A 21 -3.68 -13.04 4.63
C GLY A 21 -2.23 -12.91 4.17
N TYR A 22 -1.69 -11.70 4.34
CA TYR A 22 -0.40 -11.30 3.80
C TYR A 22 0.73 -12.20 4.34
N ALA A 23 1.31 -13.03 3.47
CA ALA A 23 2.20 -14.12 3.90
C ALA A 23 3.68 -13.74 4.00
N LEU A 24 4.05 -12.53 3.56
CA LEU A 24 5.43 -12.04 3.53
C LEU A 24 5.77 -11.23 4.79
N THR A 25 6.98 -10.66 4.82
CA THR A 25 7.49 -9.93 5.97
C THR A 25 6.93 -8.52 6.07
N TYR A 26 7.18 -7.85 7.21
CA TYR A 26 6.86 -6.43 7.35
C TYR A 26 7.59 -5.55 6.33
N GLU A 27 8.86 -5.83 6.03
CA GLU A 27 9.65 -5.09 5.04
C GLU A 27 9.07 -5.26 3.62
N ASP A 28 8.65 -6.48 3.26
CA ASP A 28 7.98 -6.74 1.98
C ASP A 28 6.68 -5.92 1.87
N TYR A 29 5.92 -5.83 2.96
CA TYR A 29 4.70 -5.02 2.99
C TYR A 29 4.99 -3.53 2.79
N LEU A 30 6.03 -2.99 3.42
CA LEU A 30 6.45 -1.60 3.20
C LEU A 30 6.82 -1.33 1.73
N ASN A 31 7.58 -2.25 1.11
CA ASN A 31 7.94 -2.16 -0.30
C ASN A 31 6.71 -2.22 -1.22
N ASP A 32 5.70 -3.02 -0.87
CA ASP A 32 4.45 -3.10 -1.62
C ASP A 32 3.62 -1.80 -1.51
N LEU A 33 3.63 -1.12 -0.35
CA LEU A 33 2.99 0.19 -0.20
C LEU A 33 3.66 1.27 -1.06
N ASP A 34 4.97 1.18 -1.30
CA ASP A 34 5.68 2.11 -2.18
C ASP A 34 5.21 2.00 -3.64
N VAL A 35 4.65 0.86 -4.05
CA VAL A 35 3.96 0.72 -5.35
C VAL A 35 2.75 1.64 -5.41
N ARG A 36 1.97 1.71 -4.33
CA ARG A 36 0.83 2.62 -4.24
C ARG A 36 1.27 4.08 -4.25
N ARG A 37 2.39 4.41 -3.59
CA ARG A 37 3.01 5.74 -3.67
C ARG A 37 3.44 6.08 -5.10
N ALA A 38 4.07 5.14 -5.81
CA ALA A 38 4.48 5.37 -7.19
C ALA A 38 3.28 5.63 -8.13
N LEU A 39 2.09 5.12 -7.80
CA LEU A 39 0.86 5.38 -8.52
C LEU A 39 0.30 6.80 -8.32
N ASP A 40 0.68 7.52 -7.25
CA ASP A 40 0.25 8.91 -7.06
C ASP A 40 0.80 9.86 -8.14
N ASP A 41 2.02 9.59 -8.60
CA ASP A 41 2.71 10.37 -9.64
C ASP A 41 2.48 9.81 -11.06
N ALA A 42 1.82 8.65 -11.18
CA ALA A 42 1.67 7.96 -12.46
C ALA A 42 0.59 8.61 -13.35
N PRO A 43 0.87 8.88 -14.64
CA PRO A 43 -0.13 9.38 -15.56
C PRO A 43 -1.11 8.25 -15.94
N LEU A 44 -2.23 8.17 -15.24
CA LEU A 44 -3.26 7.15 -15.43
C LEU A 44 -4.42 7.65 -16.31
N PRO A 45 -4.85 6.89 -17.34
CA PRO A 45 -6.11 7.16 -18.04
C PRO A 45 -7.31 6.98 -17.09
N TYR A 46 -8.49 7.40 -17.53
CA TYR A 46 -9.69 7.43 -16.66
C TYR A 46 -10.08 6.05 -16.12
N ASP A 47 -10.10 5.04 -16.99
CA ASP A 47 -10.38 3.64 -16.65
C ASP A 47 -9.38 3.07 -15.63
N ALA A 48 -8.10 3.40 -15.78
CA ALA A 48 -7.08 2.99 -14.82
C ALA A 48 -7.23 3.67 -13.45
N ARG A 49 -7.70 4.93 -13.41
CA ARG A 49 -8.03 5.63 -12.16
C ARG A 49 -9.24 5.03 -11.46
N GLU A 50 -10.28 4.65 -12.19
CA GLU A 50 -11.42 3.93 -11.61
C GLU A 50 -11.00 2.58 -11.03
N ARG A 51 -10.14 1.85 -11.75
CA ARG A 51 -9.56 0.60 -11.26
C ARG A 51 -8.71 0.80 -10.00
N LEU A 52 -7.87 1.85 -9.96
CA LEU A 52 -7.09 2.18 -8.77
C LEU A 52 -8.00 2.49 -7.57
N ALA A 53 -9.04 3.30 -7.76
CA ALA A 53 -10.00 3.61 -6.71
C ALA A 53 -10.71 2.37 -6.17
N ALA A 54 -11.05 1.40 -7.03
CA ALA A 54 -11.63 0.14 -6.61
C ALA A 54 -10.66 -0.75 -5.81
N LEU A 55 -9.38 -0.77 -6.19
CA LEU A 55 -8.33 -1.47 -5.43
C LEU A 55 -8.09 -0.80 -4.08
N ASP A 56 -8.02 0.53 -4.05
CA ASP A 56 -7.86 1.30 -2.82
C ASP A 56 -9.01 1.04 -1.85
N ALA A 57 -10.26 1.02 -2.34
CA ALA A 57 -11.42 0.70 -1.52
C ALA A 57 -11.32 -0.70 -0.89
N ARG A 58 -10.99 -1.72 -1.69
CA ARG A 58 -10.80 -3.10 -1.21
C ARG A 58 -9.72 -3.19 -0.15
N PHE A 59 -8.55 -2.60 -0.43
CA PHE A 59 -7.44 -2.55 0.53
C PHE A 59 -7.87 -1.88 1.85
N GLN A 60 -8.63 -0.79 1.77
CA GLN A 60 -9.15 -0.10 2.95
C GLN A 60 -10.15 -0.93 3.78
N GLU A 61 -10.88 -1.87 3.15
CA GLU A 61 -11.81 -2.79 3.83
C GLU A 61 -11.09 -3.91 4.59
N VAL A 62 -9.92 -4.35 4.11
CA VAL A 62 -9.14 -5.44 4.72
C VAL A 62 -7.93 -4.99 5.54
N THR A 63 -7.76 -3.68 5.72
CA THR A 63 -6.75 -3.09 6.59
C THR A 63 -7.38 -2.28 7.72
N PHE A 64 -6.61 -2.00 8.76
CA PHE A 64 -7.01 -1.11 9.85
C PHE A 64 -6.00 0.02 10.05
N PRO A 65 -6.40 1.16 10.66
CA PRO A 65 -5.48 2.25 10.94
C PRO A 65 -4.38 1.86 11.94
N SER A 66 -3.11 2.03 11.57
CA SER A 66 -1.94 1.72 12.42
C SER A 66 -1.70 2.73 13.54
N GLY A 67 -2.30 3.92 13.47
CA GLY A 67 -2.09 5.02 14.43
C GLY A 67 -0.86 5.89 14.14
N GLU A 68 0.20 5.29 13.58
CA GLU A 68 1.46 5.93 13.17
C GLU A 68 1.90 5.51 11.77
N CYS A 69 2.82 6.25 11.16
CA CYS A 69 3.37 5.91 9.85
C CYS A 69 4.11 4.56 9.95
N VAL A 70 3.79 3.60 9.09
CA VAL A 70 4.40 2.26 9.09
C VAL A 70 5.89 2.29 8.74
N TRP A 71 6.34 3.33 8.04
CA TRP A 71 7.75 3.62 7.79
C TRP A 71 8.46 4.33 8.96
N GLY A 72 7.72 4.69 10.03
CA GLY A 72 8.22 5.43 11.18
C GLY A 72 8.19 6.95 11.01
N VAL A 73 8.22 7.65 12.15
CA VAL A 73 8.12 9.12 12.21
C VAL A 73 9.31 9.83 11.55
N GLU A 74 10.50 9.25 11.59
CA GLU A 74 11.69 9.85 10.97
C GLU A 74 11.54 9.96 9.44
N ASN A 75 10.98 8.93 8.80
CA ASN A 75 10.69 8.94 7.37
C ASN A 75 9.49 9.83 7.03
N GLU A 76 8.44 9.81 7.86
CA GLU A 76 7.29 10.74 7.73
C GLU A 76 7.76 12.19 7.66
N GLU A 77 8.61 12.62 8.59
CA GLU A 77 9.13 13.99 8.65
C GLU A 77 10.11 14.30 7.50
N ALA A 78 10.99 13.36 7.14
CA ALA A 78 11.99 13.56 6.10
C ALA A 78 11.37 13.73 4.71
N GLU A 79 10.35 12.91 4.40
CA GLU A 79 9.67 12.91 3.10
C GLU A 79 8.46 13.84 3.05
N GLY A 80 8.04 14.38 4.21
CA GLY A 80 6.87 15.25 4.32
C GLY A 80 5.56 14.52 4.03
N TRP A 81 5.49 13.23 4.35
CA TRP A 81 4.29 12.43 4.14
C TRP A 81 3.21 12.79 5.15
N ASP A 82 1.97 12.99 4.69
CA ASP A 82 0.81 13.17 5.55
C ASP A 82 -0.22 12.04 5.40
N ARG A 83 -1.03 11.87 6.46
CA ARG A 83 -2.07 10.85 6.61
C ARG A 83 -3.21 10.93 5.58
N ILE A 84 -3.41 12.08 4.96
CA ILE A 84 -4.50 12.30 4.00
C ILE A 84 -4.03 11.91 2.61
N ALA A 85 -2.88 12.42 2.16
CA ALA A 85 -2.34 12.11 0.84
C ALA A 85 -1.76 10.69 0.76
N HIS A 86 -1.01 10.26 1.78
CA HIS A 86 -0.29 8.98 1.81
C HIS A 86 -0.93 8.00 2.79
N TRP A 87 -2.27 8.02 2.86
CA TRP A 87 -3.09 7.28 3.84
C TRP A 87 -2.73 5.79 3.96
N TYR A 88 -2.22 5.19 2.88
CA TYR A 88 -1.82 3.79 2.82
C TYR A 88 -0.62 3.48 3.74
N TYR A 89 0.25 4.46 4.04
CA TYR A 89 1.30 4.32 5.07
C TYR A 89 0.76 4.39 6.51
N TRP A 90 -0.55 4.55 6.72
CA TRP A 90 -1.19 4.45 8.03
C TRP A 90 -2.12 3.25 8.14
N ARG A 91 -1.85 2.20 7.36
CA ARG A 91 -2.65 0.98 7.30
C ARG A 91 -1.80 -0.24 7.58
N LEU A 92 -2.36 -1.18 8.34
CA LEU A 92 -1.82 -2.53 8.52
C LEU A 92 -2.84 -3.59 8.09
N PRO A 93 -2.39 -4.76 7.58
CA PRO A 93 -3.26 -5.88 7.25
C PRO A 93 -4.07 -6.33 8.47
N THR A 94 -5.35 -6.65 8.30
CA THR A 94 -6.18 -7.17 9.42
C THR A 94 -5.79 -8.60 9.81
N HIS A 95 -5.28 -9.39 8.85
CA HIS A 95 -4.91 -10.79 9.03
C HIS A 95 -3.50 -11.07 8.49
N PRO A 96 -2.44 -10.51 9.08
CA PRO A 96 -1.08 -10.79 8.63
C PRO A 96 -0.70 -12.25 8.91
N GLY A 97 0.10 -12.83 8.02
CA GLY A 97 0.72 -14.14 8.20
C GLY A 97 1.84 -14.11 9.25
N PRO A 98 2.36 -15.29 9.66
CA PRO A 98 3.35 -15.38 10.73
C PRO A 98 4.64 -14.61 10.45
N ALA A 99 5.11 -14.65 9.19
CA ALA A 99 6.36 -13.99 8.77
C ALA A 99 6.31 -12.45 8.90
N PHE A 100 5.11 -11.86 8.96
CA PHE A 100 4.93 -10.42 9.11
C PHE A 100 5.43 -9.91 10.47
N HIS A 101 5.50 -10.79 11.47
CA HIS A 101 5.95 -10.46 12.83
C HIS A 101 7.38 -10.92 13.10
N ASP A 102 8.02 -11.61 12.15
CA ASP A 102 9.41 -11.99 12.25
C ASP A 102 10.28 -10.77 11.90
N GLU A 103 10.95 -10.22 12.91
CA GLU A 103 12.00 -9.19 12.79
C GLU A 103 13.38 -9.81 12.52
#